data_AF-A0A830FJL2-F1
#
_entry.id   AF-A0A830FJL2-F1
#
_cell.length_a   1.000
_cell.length_b   1.000
_cell.length_c   1.000
_cell.angle_alpha   90.00
_cell.angle_beta   90.00
_cell.angle_gamma   90.00
#
_symmetry.space_group_name_H-M   'P 1'
#
loop_
_entity.id
_entity.type
_entity.pdbx_description
1 polymer ?
#
loop_
_entity_poly.entity_id
_entity_poly.type
_entity_poly.pdbx_seq_one_letter_code
_entity_poly.pdbx_strand_id
1 'polypeptide(L)'
;MTTVNEDIALGLLTSVAFVLASVITLAWRMRAAGNLSWRMRQVGLLLTGGSIASFLAAEFVIAYWLFGQFALAPTVQSSLLLAVAALTPFFLFMFVVYRETKNKAN
;
A
#
# COMPACT_ATOMS: atom_id res chain seq x y z
N MET A 1 29.85 -6.19 -4.48
CA MET A 1 29.07 -5.84 -3.26
C MET A 1 27.77 -5.08 -3.58
N THR A 2 27.38 -4.93 -4.84
CA THR A 2 26.18 -4.19 -5.29
C THR A 2 24.90 -5.04 -5.32
N THR A 3 25.01 -6.36 -5.55
CA THR A 3 23.87 -7.27 -5.68
C THR A 3 23.10 -7.49 -4.38
N VAL A 4 23.78 -7.50 -3.24
CA VAL A 4 23.13 -7.74 -1.93
C VAL A 4 22.13 -6.63 -1.59
N ASN A 5 22.47 -5.36 -1.87
CA ASN A 5 21.55 -4.25 -1.61
C ASN A 5 20.35 -4.24 -2.57
N GLU A 6 20.56 -4.67 -3.82
CA GLU A 6 19.49 -4.84 -4.81
C GLU A 6 18.54 -5.97 -4.41
N ASP A 7 19.07 -7.13 -4.02
CA ASP A 7 18.29 -8.28 -3.56
C ASP A 7 17.48 -7.94 -2.28
N ILE A 8 18.08 -7.18 -1.34
CA ILE A 8 17.39 -6.68 -0.15
C ILE A 8 16.27 -5.72 -0.54
N ALA A 9 16.51 -4.79 -1.46
CA ALA A 9 15.50 -3.82 -1.92
C ALA A 9 14.31 -4.51 -2.62
N LEU A 10 14.59 -5.49 -3.49
CA LEU A 10 13.57 -6.31 -4.14
C LEU A 10 12.82 -7.18 -3.13
N GLY A 11 13.52 -7.76 -2.16
CA GLY A 11 12.91 -8.50 -1.04
C GLY A 11 11.97 -7.62 -0.21
N LEU A 12 12.38 -6.39 0.08
CA LEU A 12 11.59 -5.40 0.79
C LEU A 12 10.31 -5.03 0.01
N LEU A 13 10.42 -4.75 -1.28
CA LEU A 13 9.24 -4.49 -2.13
C LEU A 13 8.24 -5.65 -2.07
N THR A 14 8.72 -6.90 -2.20
CA THR A 14 7.85 -8.07 -2.13
C THR A 14 7.18 -8.22 -0.76
N SER A 15 7.93 -7.96 0.33
CA SER A 15 7.40 -8.07 1.70
C SER A 15 6.31 -7.03 1.99
N VAL A 16 6.46 -5.81 1.46
CA VAL A 16 5.48 -4.74 1.63
C VAL A 16 4.18 -5.06 0.90
N ALA A 17 4.25 -5.66 -0.29
CA ALA A 17 3.08 -6.12 -1.03
C ALA A 17 2.22 -7.13 -0.22
N PHE A 18 2.87 -8.08 0.47
CA PHE A 18 2.17 -9.04 1.34
C PHE A 18 1.50 -8.36 2.56
N VAL A 19 2.17 -7.37 3.14
CA VAL A 19 1.63 -6.61 4.27
C VAL A 19 0.42 -5.79 3.83
N LEU A 20 0.49 -5.13 2.67
CA LEU A 20 -0.62 -4.39 2.09
C LEU A 20 -1.87 -5.26 1.93
N ALA A 21 -1.76 -6.45 1.34
CA ALA A 21 -2.88 -7.38 1.18
C ALA A 21 -3.56 -7.73 2.51
N SER A 22 -2.76 -7.97 3.55
CA SER A 22 -3.24 -8.29 4.90
C SER A 22 -3.93 -7.10 5.57
N VAL A 23 -3.36 -5.90 5.43
CA VAL A 23 -3.89 -4.65 5.98
C VAL A 23 -5.22 -4.27 5.31
N ILE A 24 -5.34 -4.44 4.00
CA ILE A 24 -6.60 -4.21 3.25
C ILE A 24 -7.69 -5.18 3.71
N THR A 25 -7.35 -6.46 3.84
CA THR A 25 -8.28 -7.49 4.32
C THR A 25 -8.76 -7.19 5.73
N LEU A 26 -7.86 -6.75 6.60
CA LEU A 26 -8.20 -6.33 7.97
C LEU A 26 -9.12 -5.10 7.96
N ALA A 27 -8.85 -4.10 7.12
CA ALA A 27 -9.71 -2.92 6.95
C ALA A 27 -11.14 -3.32 6.55
N TRP A 28 -11.25 -4.24 5.60
CA TRP A 28 -12.54 -4.73 5.11
C TRP A 28 -13.30 -5.50 6.20
N ARG A 29 -12.62 -6.35 6.96
CA ARG A 29 -13.20 -7.08 8.10
C ARG A 29 -13.63 -6.14 9.24
N MET A 30 -12.84 -5.12 9.56
CA MET A 30 -13.20 -4.10 10.54
C MET A 30 -14.44 -3.31 10.12
N ARG A 31 -14.60 -3.06 8.81
CA ARG A 31 -15.79 -2.39 8.26
C ARG A 31 -17.05 -3.25 8.39
N ALA A 32 -16.92 -4.57 8.17
CA ALA A 32 -18.01 -5.53 8.29
C ALA A 32 -18.37 -5.89 9.74
N ALA A 33 -17.47 -5.64 10.70
CA ALA A 33 -17.68 -5.98 12.10
C ALA A 33 -18.74 -5.09 12.76
N GLY A 34 -19.95 -5.63 12.94
CA GLY A 34 -21.08 -4.96 13.63
C GLY A 34 -20.84 -4.64 15.11
N ASN A 35 -19.85 -5.28 15.74
CA ASN A 35 -19.58 -5.22 17.19
C ASN A 35 -18.80 -3.95 17.62
N LEU A 36 -18.05 -3.29 16.73
CA LEU A 36 -17.27 -2.11 17.14
C LEU A 36 -18.11 -0.84 17.20
N SER A 37 -17.86 -0.01 18.23
CA SER A 37 -18.38 1.36 18.32
C SER A 37 -17.92 2.19 17.11
N TRP A 38 -18.77 3.14 16.68
CA TRP A 38 -18.49 3.95 15.49
C TRP A 38 -17.15 4.72 15.56
N ARG A 39 -16.82 5.28 16.74
CA ARG A 39 -15.53 5.95 16.98
C ARG A 39 -14.33 5.03 16.77
N MET A 40 -14.40 3.79 17.26
CA MET A 40 -13.32 2.82 17.06
C MET A 40 -13.19 2.39 15.60
N ARG A 41 -14.30 2.33 14.84
CA ARG A 41 -14.23 2.06 13.40
C ARG A 41 -13.54 3.19 12.64
N GLN A 42 -13.83 4.45 12.97
CA GLN A 42 -13.17 5.60 12.34
C GLN A 42 -11.67 5.65 12.64
N VAL A 43 -11.28 5.44 13.90
CA VAL A 43 -9.86 5.38 14.28
C VAL A 43 -9.16 4.20 13.60
N GLY A 44 -9.78 3.02 13.59
CA GLY A 44 -9.24 1.83 12.92
C GLY A 44 -9.04 2.05 11.41
N LEU A 45 -9.98 2.72 10.74
CA LEU A 45 -9.86 3.07 9.32
C LEU A 45 -8.77 4.12 9.06
N LEU A 46 -8.66 5.15 9.91
CA LEU A 46 -7.60 6.16 9.79
C LEU A 46 -6.22 5.55 10.00
N LEU A 47 -6.05 4.71 11.03
CA LEU A 47 -4.80 4.01 11.29
C LEU A 47 -4.45 3.06 10.14
N THR A 48 -5.43 2.33 9.63
CA THR A 48 -5.21 1.43 8.48
C THR A 48 -4.82 2.22 7.23
N GLY A 49 -5.52 3.31 6.94
CA GLY A 49 -5.20 4.19 5.81
C GLY A 49 -3.82 4.83 5.94
N GLY A 50 -3.45 5.26 7.15
CA GLY A 50 -2.11 5.78 7.45
C GLY A 50 -1.01 4.74 7.26
N SER A 51 -1.22 3.50 7.71
CA SER A 51 -0.30 2.39 7.49
C SER A 51 -0.13 2.11 5.99
N ILE A 52 -1.23 2.00 5.25
CA ILE A 52 -1.20 1.81 3.79
C ILE A 52 -0.40 2.92 3.11
N ALA A 53 -0.70 4.20 3.43
CA ALA A 53 0.01 5.33 2.85
C ALA A 53 1.51 5.31 3.16
N SER A 54 1.89 4.90 4.38
CA SER A 54 3.29 4.81 4.80
C SER A 54 4.03 3.69 4.07
N PHE A 55 3.39 2.53 3.89
CA PHE A 55 3.96 1.42 3.11
C PHE A 55 4.19 1.82 1.64
N LEU A 56 3.23 2.50 1.04
CA LEU A 56 3.33 2.95 -0.35
C LEU A 56 4.40 4.04 -0.53
N ALA A 57 4.53 4.95 0.44
CA ALA A 57 5.62 5.92 0.42
C ALA A 57 6.99 5.24 0.50
N ALA A 58 7.14 4.21 1.34
CA ALA A 58 8.37 3.44 1.43
C ALA A 58 8.70 2.70 0.11
N GLU A 59 7.72 2.05 -0.52
CA GLU A 59 7.92 1.42 -1.84
C GLU A 59 8.35 2.44 -2.90
N PHE A 60 7.71 3.61 -2.93
CA PHE A 60 8.06 4.65 -3.89
C PHE A 60 9.50 5.13 -3.72
N VAL A 61 9.95 5.31 -2.48
CA VAL A 61 11.34 5.70 -2.17
C VAL A 61 12.33 4.62 -2.61
N ILE A 62 12.03 3.34 -2.32
CA ILE A 62 12.89 2.22 -2.71
C ILE A 62 12.95 2.10 -4.23
N ALA A 63 11.81 2.18 -4.92
CA ALA A 63 11.74 2.14 -6.38
C ALA A 63 12.53 3.31 -6.99
N TYR A 64 12.32 4.54 -6.50
CA TYR A 64 13.06 5.72 -6.96
C TYR A 64 14.57 5.55 -6.79
N TRP A 65 15.01 5.04 -5.63
CA TRP A 65 16.42 4.74 -5.38
C TRP A 65 16.96 3.68 -6.34
N LEU A 66 16.21 2.61 -6.59
CA LEU A 66 16.59 1.55 -7.54
C LEU A 66 16.77 2.11 -8.97
N PHE A 67 15.86 2.95 -9.45
CA PHE A 67 15.96 3.61 -10.76
C PHE A 67 17.15 4.58 -10.85
N GLY A 68 17.49 5.28 -9.77
CA GLY A 68 18.56 6.26 -9.75
C GLY A 68 19.97 5.68 -9.56
N GLN A 69 20.08 4.50 -8.93
CA GLN A 69 21.37 3.90 -8.56
C GLN A 69 21.76 2.69 -9.40
N PHE A 70 20.80 2.01 -10.05
CA PHE A 70 21.06 0.77 -10.77
C PHE A 70 20.57 0.84 -12.22
N ALA A 71 21.39 0.31 -13.13
CA ALA A 71 21.00 0.06 -14.51
C ALA A 71 20.13 -1.22 -14.57
N LEU A 72 18.90 -1.12 -14.07
CA LEU A 72 17.94 -2.21 -14.07
C LEU A 72 17.62 -2.67 -15.49
N ALA A 73 17.42 -3.97 -15.68
CA ALA A 73 16.95 -4.50 -16.96
C ALA A 73 15.59 -3.85 -17.35
N PRO A 74 15.34 -3.57 -18.64
CA PRO A 74 14.10 -2.92 -19.08
C PRO A 74 12.82 -3.63 -18.64
N THR A 75 12.87 -4.95 -18.50
CA THR A 75 11.76 -5.78 -17.99
C THR A 75 11.45 -5.51 -16.51
N VAL A 76 12.48 -5.33 -15.69
CA VAL A 76 12.35 -4.98 -14.26
C VAL A 76 11.81 -3.57 -14.09
N GLN A 77 12.33 -2.63 -14.88
CA GLN A 77 11.82 -1.25 -14.93
C GLN A 77 10.34 -1.20 -15.29
N SER A 78 9.95 -1.90 -16.36
CA SER A 78 8.55 -1.96 -16.81
C SER A 78 7.64 -2.58 -15.75
N SER A 79 8.11 -3.63 -15.06
CA SER A 79 7.37 -4.28 -13.98
C SER A 79 7.17 -3.36 -12.78
N LEU A 80 8.19 -2.60 -12.39
CA LEU A 80 8.10 -1.60 -11.32
C LEU A 80 7.14 -0.46 -11.69
N LEU A 81 7.20 0.04 -12.93
CA LEU A 81 6.27 1.07 -13.40
C LEU A 81 4.82 0.57 -13.40
N LEU A 82 4.59 -0.67 -13.83
CA LEU A 82 3.27 -1.30 -13.78
C LEU A 82 2.78 -1.48 -12.34
N ALA A 83 3.65 -1.86 -11.41
CA ALA A 83 3.32 -1.96 -9.99
C ALA A 83 2.91 -0.60 -9.40
N VAL A 84 3.67 0.46 -9.69
CA VAL A 84 3.32 1.83 -9.29
C VAL A 84 2.00 2.28 -9.94
N ALA A 85 1.78 1.98 -11.22
CA ALA A 85 0.54 2.31 -11.91
C ALA A 85 -0.67 1.58 -11.29
N ALA A 86 -0.49 0.33 -10.85
CA ALA A 86 -1.51 -0.47 -10.15
C ALA A 86 -1.91 0.10 -8.79
N LEU A 87 -1.13 1.02 -8.21
CA LEU A 87 -1.55 1.76 -7.01
C LEU A 87 -2.70 2.72 -7.28
N THR A 88 -2.83 3.22 -8.51
CA THR A 88 -3.89 4.17 -8.90
C THR A 88 -5.30 3.62 -8.65
N PRO A 89 -5.70 2.45 -9.20
CA PRO A 89 -7.02 1.88 -8.92
C PRO A 89 -7.21 1.54 -7.44
N PHE A 90 -6.13 1.18 -6.73
CA PHE A 90 -6.18 0.93 -5.30
C PHE A 90 -6.50 2.20 -4.48
N PHE A 91 -5.84 3.33 -4.76
CA PHE A 91 -6.16 4.60 -4.13
C PHE A 91 -7.58 5.08 -4.44
N LEU A 92 -8.04 4.89 -5.69
CA LEU A 92 -9.42 5.19 -6.07
C LEU A 92 -10.42 4.36 -5.26
N PHE A 93 -10.16 3.05 -5.11
CA PHE A 93 -10.99 2.18 -4.28
C PHE A 93 -11.01 2.64 -2.81
N MET A 94 -9.86 2.94 -2.23
CA MET A 94 -9.76 3.46 -0.85
C MET A 94 -10.52 4.78 -0.69
N PHE A 95 -10.47 5.66 -1.68
CA PHE A 95 -11.23 6.91 -1.69
C PHE A 95 -12.74 6.68 -1.73
N VAL A 96 -13.22 5.76 -2.57
CA VAL A 96 -14.63 5.35 -2.61
C VAL A 96 -15.07 4.78 -1.26
N VAL A 97 -14.26 3.91 -0.67
CA VAL A 97 -14.48 3.34 0.67
C VAL A 97 -14.62 4.43 1.72
N TYR A 98 -13.74 5.43 1.70
CA TYR A 98 -13.77 6.59 2.61
C TYR A 98 -15.02 7.45 2.42
N ARG A 99 -15.41 7.75 1.19
CA ARG A 99 -16.65 8.51 0.91
C ARG A 99 -17.88 7.79 1.42
N GLU A 100 -17.98 6.50 1.16
CA GLU A 100 -19.10 5.67 1.60
C GLU A 100 -19.19 5.58 3.13
N THR A 101 -18.07 5.44 3.85
CA THR A 101 -18.11 5.47 5.32
C THR A 101 -18.47 6.84 5.88
N LYS A 102 -18.04 7.92 5.22
CA LYS A 102 -18.42 9.28 5.61
C LYS A 102 -19.92 9.54 5.38
N ASN A 103 -20.47 9.09 4.26
CA ASN A 103 -21.89 9.30 3.92
C ASN A 103 -22.86 8.51 4.81
N LYS A 104 -22.46 7.32 5.30
CA LYS A 104 -23.29 6.54 6.25
C LYS A 104 -23.28 7.10 7.69
N ALA A 105 -22.52 8.16 7.95
CA ALA A 105 -22.43 8.83 9.25
C ALA A 105 -23.23 10.13 9.35
N ASN A 106 -23.83 10.59 8.24
CA ASN A 106 -24.82 11.66 8.22
C ASN A 106 -26.22 11.05 8.05
#